data_AF-A0A443RSW8-F1
#
_entry.id   AF-A0A443RSW8-F1
#
_cell.length_a   1.000
_cell.length_b   1.000
_cell.length_c   1.000
_cell.angle_alpha   90.00
_cell.angle_beta   90.00
_cell.angle_gamma   90.00
#
_symmetry.space_group_name_H-M   'P 1'
#
loop_
_entity.id
_entity.type
_entity.pdbx_description
1 polymer ?
#
loop_
_entity_poly.entity_id
_entity_poly.type
_entity_poly.pdbx_seq_one_letter_code
_entity_poly.pdbx_strand_id
1 'polypeptide(L)'
;MSLVIIVATILGFTISAYPTIIFNFASELTYPEPEGVSSSLCVLTSQVLTAIATFTVSSLISNYGVVAANFYYSSMLIFAMVLVTFVRSDLRRERVENETTSIIDH
;
A
#
# COMPACT_ATOMS: atom_id res chain seq x y z
N MET A 1 9.82 -23.73 -13.19
CA MET A 1 9.06 -23.94 -11.94
C MET A 1 9.59 -23.08 -10.77
N SER A 2 10.90 -22.90 -10.61
CA SER A 2 11.46 -22.14 -9.47
C SER A 2 11.15 -20.63 -9.46
N LEU A 3 11.15 -19.96 -10.61
CA LEU A 3 10.85 -18.51 -10.69
C LEU A 3 9.43 -18.19 -10.22
N VAL A 4 8.45 -18.99 -10.63
CA VAL A 4 7.04 -18.79 -10.25
C VAL A 4 6.84 -18.97 -8.75
N ILE A 5 7.54 -19.94 -8.13
CA ILE A 5 7.51 -20.14 -6.69
C ILE A 5 8.12 -18.94 -5.96
N ILE A 6 9.29 -18.47 -6.38
CA ILE A 6 9.97 -17.30 -5.78
C ILE A 6 9.07 -16.06 -5.90
N VAL A 7 8.50 -15.82 -7.08
CA VAL A 7 7.59 -14.69 -7.32
C VAL A 7 6.32 -14.84 -6.48
N ALA A 8 5.72 -16.03 -6.39
CA ALA A 8 4.54 -16.27 -5.57
C ALA A 8 4.82 -16.09 -4.06
N THR A 9 6.00 -16.49 -3.58
CA THR A 9 6.41 -16.30 -2.18
C THR A 9 6.58 -14.81 -1.87
N ILE A 10 7.23 -14.05 -2.75
CA ILE A 10 7.43 -12.60 -2.58
C ILE A 10 6.09 -11.85 -2.67
N LEU A 11 5.24 -12.21 -3.63
CA LEU A 11 3.90 -11.62 -3.78
C LEU A 11 3.01 -11.94 -2.57
N GLY A 12 3.01 -13.20 -2.12
CA GLY A 12 2.25 -13.61 -0.94
C GLY A 12 2.70 -12.89 0.33
N PHE A 13 4.01 -12.76 0.54
CA PHE A 13 4.55 -11.98 1.66
C PHE A 13 4.14 -10.51 1.59
N THR A 14 4.20 -9.91 0.39
CA THR A 14 3.82 -8.50 0.19
C THR A 14 2.33 -8.28 0.45
N ILE A 15 1.46 -9.15 -0.04
CA ILE A 15 0.00 -9.03 0.14
C ILE A 15 -0.39 -9.08 1.63
N SER A 16 0.30 -9.85 2.46
CA SER A 16 0.02 -9.92 3.90
C SER A 16 0.74 -8.88 4.75
N ALA A 17 2.00 -8.55 4.45
CA ALA A 17 2.78 -7.61 5.25
C ALA A 17 2.37 -6.15 4.99
N TYR A 18 1.98 -5.83 3.77
CA TYR A 18 1.72 -4.46 3.35
C TYR A 18 0.51 -3.81 4.04
N PRO A 19 -0.66 -4.49 4.16
CA PRO A 19 -1.80 -3.96 4.90
C PRO A 19 -1.48 -3.68 6.38
N THR A 20 -0.71 -4.57 7.03
CA THR A 20 -0.31 -4.41 8.44
C THR A 20 0.60 -3.20 8.65
N ILE A 21 1.53 -2.93 7.73
CA ILE A 21 2.40 -1.74 7.82
C ILE A 21 1.60 -0.45 7.65
N ILE A 22 0.71 -0.39 6.66
CA ILE A 22 -0.14 0.79 6.41
C ILE A 22 -1.04 1.08 7.62
N PHE A 23 -1.62 0.04 8.21
CA PHE A 23 -2.47 0.17 9.39
C PHE A 23 -1.74 0.78 10.58
N ASN A 24 -0.54 0.28 10.89
CA ASN A 24 0.26 0.81 11.98
C ASN A 24 0.67 2.27 11.75
N PHE A 25 0.90 2.65 10.48
CA PHE A 25 1.19 4.04 10.13
C PHE A 25 -0.06 4.94 10.24
N ALA A 26 -1.21 4.46 9.78
CA ALA A 26 -2.46 5.21 9.87
C ALA A 26 -2.93 5.42 11.32
N SER A 27 -2.77 4.41 12.19
CA SER A 27 -3.07 4.56 13.63
C SER A 27 -2.12 5.52 14.32
N GLU A 28 -0.85 5.56 13.92
CA GLU A 28 0.14 6.51 14.42
C GLU A 28 -0.18 7.97 14.00
N LEU A 29 -0.74 8.17 12.81
CA LEU A 29 -1.16 9.49 12.31
C LEU A 29 -2.46 10.01 12.96
N THR A 30 -3.33 9.12 13.44
CA THR A 30 -4.68 9.46 13.93
C THR A 30 -4.81 9.39 15.46
N TYR A 31 -3.69 9.33 16.20
CA TYR A 31 -3.71 9.29 17.66
C TYR A 31 -4.32 10.59 18.23
N PRO A 32 -5.38 10.56 19.07
CA PRO A 32 -5.83 9.49 19.98
C PRO A 32 -7.24 8.95 19.64
N GLU A 33 -7.52 8.57 18.38
CA GLU A 33 -8.76 7.87 18.04
C GLU A 33 -8.70 6.36 18.33
N PRO A 34 -9.85 5.71 18.67
CA PRO A 34 -9.90 4.28 18.92
C PRO A 34 -9.50 3.47 17.67
N GLU A 35 -8.44 2.67 17.81
CA GLU A 35 -7.82 1.84 16.77
C GLU A 35 -8.82 0.93 16.02
N GLY A 36 -9.94 0.56 16.66
CA GLY A 36 -11.01 -0.26 16.08
C GLY A 36 -11.83 0.43 14.99
N VAL A 37 -11.95 1.77 15.01
CA VAL A 37 -12.70 2.53 14.00
C VAL A 37 -11.82 2.80 12.78
N SER A 38 -10.57 3.23 12.99
CA SER A 38 -9.60 3.49 11.91
C SER A 38 -9.30 2.22 11.10
N SER A 39 -9.15 1.08 11.78
CA SER A 39 -8.98 -0.22 11.13
C SER A 39 -10.13 -0.59 10.22
N SER A 40 -11.36 -0.52 10.74
CA SER A 40 -12.56 -0.84 9.98
C SER A 40 -12.75 0.11 8.80
N LEU A 41 -12.52 1.41 8.99
CA LEU A 41 -12.57 2.41 7.93
C LEU A 41 -11.53 2.12 6.83
N CYS A 42 -10.29 1.79 7.19
CA CYS A 42 -9.25 1.46 6.23
C CYS A 42 -9.63 0.25 5.37
N VAL A 43 -10.19 -0.81 5.97
CA VAL A 43 -10.69 -1.98 5.23
C VAL A 43 -11.85 -1.60 4.32
N LEU A 44 -12.80 -0.80 4.80
CA LEU A 44 -13.94 -0.32 4.01
C LEU A 44 -13.48 0.50 2.81
N THR A 45 -12.52 1.43 2.98
CA THR A 45 -11.94 2.18 1.85
C THR A 45 -11.27 1.28 0.83
N SER A 46 -10.51 0.26 1.28
CA SER A 46 -9.89 -0.70 0.37
C SER A 46 -10.93 -1.48 -0.42
N GLN A 47 -12.02 -1.91 0.23
CA GLN A 47 -13.11 -2.64 -0.43
C GLN A 47 -13.86 -1.78 -1.44
N VAL A 48 -14.18 -0.53 -1.11
CA VAL A 48 -14.88 0.38 -2.02
C VAL A 48 -14.01 0.71 -3.24
N LEU A 49 -12.72 1.00 -3.04
CA LEU A 49 -11.77 1.23 -4.14
C LEU A 49 -11.66 0.00 -5.05
N THR A 50 -11.56 -1.19 -4.45
CA THR A 50 -11.47 -2.46 -5.20
C THR A 50 -12.75 -2.73 -5.99
N ALA A 51 -13.92 -2.46 -5.41
CA ALA A 51 -15.20 -2.63 -6.09
C ALA A 51 -15.28 -1.73 -7.33
N ILE A 52 -14.98 -0.43 -7.17
CA ILE A 52 -14.99 0.54 -8.28
C ILE A 52 -14.01 0.11 -9.37
N ALA A 53 -12.77 -0.24 -9.02
CA ALA A 53 -11.76 -0.69 -9.97
C ALA A 53 -12.20 -1.96 -10.72
N THR A 54 -12.85 -2.90 -10.04
CA THR A 54 -13.38 -4.12 -10.66
C THR A 54 -14.45 -3.81 -11.69
N PHE A 55 -15.36 -2.86 -11.42
CA PHE A 55 -16.34 -2.41 -12.41
C PHE A 55 -15.67 -1.73 -13.61
N THR A 56 -14.65 -0.91 -13.38
CA THR A 56 -13.88 -0.27 -14.45
C THR A 56 -13.23 -1.31 -15.36
N VAL A 57 -12.56 -2.31 -14.80
CA VAL A 57 -11.94 -3.38 -15.59
C VAL A 57 -12.98 -4.24 -16.31
N SER A 58 -14.08 -4.57 -15.65
CA SER A 58 -15.18 -5.34 -16.25
C SER A 58 -15.73 -4.65 -17.51
N SER A 59 -15.97 -3.33 -17.43
CA SER A 59 -16.38 -2.53 -18.59
C SER A 59 -15.30 -2.46 -19.67
N LEU A 60 -14.03 -2.37 -19.28
CA LEU A 60 -12.89 -2.26 -20.20
C LEU A 60 -12.66 -3.57 -20.99
N ILE A 61 -12.75 -4.72 -20.32
CA ILE A 61 -12.65 -6.04 -20.96
C ILE A 61 -13.77 -6.23 -21.99
N SER A 62 -14.99 -5.82 -21.67
CA SER A 62 -16.16 -5.96 -22.55
C SER A 62 -16.01 -5.17 -23.86
N ASN A 63 -15.38 -4.00 -23.82
CA ASN A 63 -15.26 -3.11 -24.99
C ASN A 63 -13.94 -3.25 -25.77
N TYR A 64 -12.81 -3.49 -25.09
CA TYR A 64 -11.48 -3.45 -25.69
C TYR A 64 -10.71 -4.78 -25.58
N GLY A 65 -11.33 -5.80 -24.98
CA GLY A 65 -10.72 -7.12 -24.79
C GLY A 65 -9.62 -7.14 -23.73
N VAL A 66 -8.95 -8.30 -23.63
CA VAL A 66 -8.01 -8.64 -22.55
C VAL A 66 -6.71 -7.80 -22.61
N VAL A 67 -6.34 -7.30 -23.79
CA VAL A 67 -5.10 -6.52 -23.98
C VAL A 67 -5.18 -5.16 -23.29
N ALA A 68 -6.31 -4.45 -23.40
CA ALA A 68 -6.52 -3.16 -22.72
C ALA A 68 -6.60 -3.34 -21.19
N ALA A 69 -7.20 -4.44 -20.74
CA ALA A 69 -7.23 -4.78 -19.31
C ALA A 69 -5.83 -5.04 -18.75
N ASN A 70 -4.96 -5.73 -19.49
CA ASN A 70 -3.55 -5.92 -19.07
C ASN A 70 -2.79 -4.60 -18.93
N PHE A 71 -3.02 -3.65 -19.84
CA PHE A 71 -2.43 -2.31 -19.74
C PHE A 71 -2.94 -1.54 -18.52
N TYR A 72 -4.24 -1.65 -18.23
CA TYR A 72 -4.83 -1.09 -17.01
C TYR A 72 -4.21 -1.69 -15.75
N TYR A 73 -4.13 -3.03 -15.66
CA TYR A 73 -3.53 -3.72 -14.51
C TYR A 73 -2.05 -3.36 -14.32
N SER A 74 -1.29 -3.29 -15.42
CA SER A 74 0.12 -2.89 -15.38
C SER A 74 0.28 -1.45 -14.86
N SER A 75 -0.54 -0.51 -15.36
CA SER A 75 -0.50 0.89 -14.90
C SER A 75 -0.91 1.02 -13.43
N MET A 76 -1.93 0.27 -13.01
CA MET A 76 -2.41 0.25 -11.63
C MET A 76 -1.38 -0.33 -10.66
N LEU A 77 -0.62 -1.35 -11.08
CA LEU A 77 0.50 -1.90 -10.31
C LEU A 77 1.65 -0.90 -10.17
N ILE A 78 2.01 -0.19 -11.24
CA ILE A 78 3.05 0.85 -11.19
C ILE A 78 2.59 1.97 -10.24
N PHE A 79 1.35 2.42 -10.35
CA PHE A 79 0.79 3.44 -9.47
C PHE A 79 0.80 3.00 -8.00
N ALA A 80 0.36 1.77 -7.72
CA ALA A 80 0.41 1.21 -6.37
C ALA A 80 1.85 1.14 -5.84
N MET A 81 2.82 0.71 -6.66
CA MET A 81 4.24 0.65 -6.29
C MET A 81 4.82 2.04 -5.98
N VAL A 82 4.41 3.06 -6.75
CA VAL A 82 4.80 4.45 -6.48
C VAL A 82 4.22 4.91 -5.14
N LEU A 83 2.92 4.71 -4.89
CA LEU A 83 2.31 5.01 -3.60
C LEU A 83 3.03 4.29 -2.45
N VAL A 84 3.47 3.05 -2.68
CA VAL A 84 4.24 2.29 -1.69
C VAL A 84 5.58 2.93 -1.37
N THR A 85 6.30 3.40 -2.38
CA THR A 85 7.57 4.10 -2.16
C THR A 85 7.39 5.41 -1.39
N PHE A 86 6.25 6.09 -1.55
CA PHE A 86 5.93 7.31 -0.81
C PHE A 86 5.54 7.06 0.65
N VAL A 87 4.98 5.91 1.00
CA VAL A 87 4.56 5.56 2.38
C VAL A 87 5.76 5.39 3.35
N ARG A 88 7.01 5.48 2.89
CA ARG A 88 8.19 5.24 3.74
C ARG A 88 9.31 6.28 3.66
N SER A 89 9.05 7.51 3.21
CA SER A 89 10.09 8.55 3.19
C SER A 89 9.97 9.64 4.25
N ASP A 90 9.07 9.55 5.23
CA ASP A 90 9.18 10.36 6.45
C ASP A 90 10.03 9.60 7.48
N LEU A 91 11.35 9.66 7.25
CA LEU A 91 12.42 10.20 8.10
C LEU A 91 12.16 10.50 9.60
N ARG A 92 11.12 9.96 10.26
CA ARG A 92 10.90 10.15 11.71
C ARG A 92 12.07 9.58 12.51
N ARG A 93 12.74 8.53 11.99
CA ARG A 93 13.99 7.99 12.55
C ARG A 93 15.21 8.86 12.28
N GLU A 94 15.32 9.47 11.09
CA GLU A 94 16.47 10.33 10.76
C GLU A 94 16.40 11.70 11.46
N ARG A 95 15.19 12.23 11.71
CA ARG A 95 15.00 13.48 12.47
C ARG A 95 15.31 13.31 13.96
N VAL A 96 14.89 12.20 14.58
CA VAL A 96 15.16 11.93 16.01
C VAL A 96 16.62 11.55 16.27
N GLU A 97 17.28 10.84 15.34
CA GLU A 97 18.72 10.53 15.43
C GLU A 97 19.58 11.79 15.26
N ASN A 98 19.22 12.68 14.33
CA ASN A 98 19.90 13.97 14.16
C ASN A 98 19.65 14.94 15.32
N GLU A 99 18.44 14.98 15.90
CA GLU A 99 18.17 15.77 17.10
C GLU A 99 18.94 15.23 18.32
N THR A 100 18.97 13.92 18.55
CA THR A 100 19.67 13.32 19.70
C THR A 100 21.18 13.52 19.62
N THR A 101 21.77 13.48 18.42
CA THR A 101 23.20 13.74 18.21
C THR A 101 23.58 15.21 18.50
N SER A 102 22.66 16.15 18.28
CA SER A 102 22.82 17.57 18.62
C SER A 102 22.80 17.84 20.13
N ILE A 103 22.09 17.04 20.94
CA ILE A 103 22.02 17.22 22.41
C ILE A 103 23.23 16.60 23.13
N ILE A 104 23.94 15.67 22.50
CA ILE A 104 25.10 14.98 23.11
C ILE A 104 26.42 15.74 22.87
N ASP A 105 26.44 16.70 21.93
CA ASP A 105 27.61 17.51 21.58
C ASP A 105 27.66 18.88 22.31
N HIS A 106 26.89 19.06 23.39
CA HIS A 106 26.79 20.33 24.12
C HIS A 106 27.06 20.25 25.63
#